data_AF-A7SPA5-F1
#
_entry.id   AF-A7SPA5-F1
#
_cell.length_a   1.000
_cell.length_b   1.000
_cell.length_c   1.000
_cell.angle_alpha   90.00
_cell.angle_beta   90.00
_cell.angle_gamma   90.00
#
_symmetry.space_group_name_H-M   'P 1'
#
loop_
_entity.id
_entity.type
_entity.pdbx_description
1 polymer ?
#
loop_
_entity_poly.entity_id
_entity_poly.type
_entity_poly.pdbx_seq_one_letter_code
_entity_poly.pdbx_strand_id
1 'polypeptide(L)'
;MLEPQDSEYLWIVIVGFILAFVLAFGIGANDVANSFGTSVGSKVLTLKQACFIASIFEVAGAVLIGARVSDTVRKGIIDINSFNGTEEYAMVGSLSALTGTSVWLLVATFFNLPVSGTHSVVGATMGFALVAQSLHGVQWKTFGKIAGSWVVSPLLSGLISSLLFMLVRRIILRKPEPFEAGLKFLPLFYAFTITVNFFSVFYKGSHTRCLITDEPKTGRLFAFLQILTASFGAFAHGGNDVSNCIGPLISLWTIYWTGEIAQKVAIPVWILLYGGVGISIGLWVWGRRVIKTVGEDLTPITPSR
;
A
#
# COMPACT_ATOMS: atom_id res chain seq x y z
N MET A 1 15.92 9.72 30.44
CA MET A 1 14.69 8.99 30.13
C MET A 1 13.57 9.99 30.27
N LEU A 2 12.80 10.17 29.20
CA LEU A 2 11.75 11.17 29.10
C LEU A 2 10.63 10.87 30.11
N GLU A 3 10.12 11.88 30.80
CA GLU A 3 9.02 11.68 31.74
C GLU A 3 7.73 11.31 30.98
N PRO A 4 7.09 10.17 31.29
CA PRO A 4 5.88 9.75 30.60
C PRO A 4 4.77 10.80 30.70
N GLN A 5 4.13 11.09 29.57
CA GLN A 5 2.99 12.01 29.46
C GLN A 5 3.29 13.45 29.88
N ASP A 6 4.54 13.88 29.74
CA ASP A 6 4.92 15.27 29.95
C ASP A 6 4.21 16.19 28.94
N SER A 7 3.48 17.17 29.49
CA SER A 7 2.75 18.20 28.77
C SER A 7 3.58 18.96 27.75
N GLU A 8 4.90 19.07 27.93
CA GLU A 8 5.80 19.73 26.98
C GLU A 8 5.84 19.02 25.62
N TYR A 9 5.65 17.71 25.56
CA TYR A 9 5.73 16.92 24.32
C TYR A 9 4.36 16.54 23.73
N LEU A 10 3.25 16.91 24.39
CA LEU A 10 1.90 16.60 23.92
C LEU A 10 1.63 17.16 22.52
N TRP A 11 2.17 18.34 22.20
CA TRP A 11 2.00 18.95 20.88
C TRP A 11 2.61 18.08 19.76
N ILE A 12 3.72 17.39 20.02
CA ILE A 12 4.37 16.48 19.05
C ILE A 12 3.41 15.36 18.71
N VAL A 13 2.70 14.82 19.71
CA VAL A 13 1.71 13.77 19.51
C VAL A 13 0.54 14.27 18.68
N ILE A 14 -0.04 15.42 19.05
CA ILE A 14 -1.18 16.01 18.34
C ILE A 14 -0.83 16.27 16.87
N VAL A 15 0.30 16.94 16.62
CA VAL A 15 0.77 17.23 15.25
C VAL A 15 1.13 15.93 14.54
N GLY A 16 1.70 14.95 15.24
CA GLY A 16 1.99 13.62 14.72
C GLY A 16 0.76 12.90 14.19
N PHE A 17 -0.37 12.91 14.92
CA PHE A 17 -1.64 12.37 14.43
C PHE A 17 -2.08 13.12 13.16
N ILE A 18 -2.14 14.45 13.20
CA ILE A 18 -2.54 15.27 12.05
C ILE A 18 -1.71 14.91 10.81
N LEU A 19 -0.38 14.88 10.94
CA LEU A 19 0.52 14.56 9.83
C LEU A 19 0.41 13.10 9.38
N ALA A 20 0.21 12.15 10.28
CA ALA A 20 -0.04 10.76 9.92
C ALA A 20 -1.32 10.60 9.11
N PHE A 21 -2.36 11.38 9.42
CA PHE A 21 -3.59 11.43 8.62
C PHE A 21 -3.36 12.07 7.26
N VAL A 22 -2.61 13.17 7.20
CA VAL A 22 -2.24 13.81 5.93
C VAL A 22 -1.43 12.86 5.06
N LEU A 23 -0.50 12.10 5.65
CA LEU A 23 0.27 11.07 4.96
C LEU A 23 -0.64 9.94 4.47
N ALA A 24 -1.52 9.42 5.32
CA ALA A 24 -2.50 8.40 4.95
C ALA A 24 -3.37 8.87 3.77
N PHE A 25 -3.84 10.12 3.83
CA PHE A 25 -4.56 10.77 2.74
C PHE A 25 -3.71 10.84 1.46
N GLY A 26 -2.44 11.25 1.57
CA GLY A 26 -1.51 11.29 0.43
C GLY A 26 -1.30 9.93 -0.22
N ILE A 27 -1.14 8.87 0.60
CA ILE A 27 -1.02 7.48 0.14
C ILE A 27 -2.26 7.06 -0.64
N GLY A 28 -3.46 7.27 -0.08
CA GLY A 28 -4.70 6.94 -0.79
C GLY A 28 -4.91 7.74 -2.07
N ALA A 29 -4.41 8.97 -2.12
CA ALA A 29 -4.46 9.81 -3.30
C ALA A 29 -3.45 9.40 -4.39
N ASN A 30 -2.26 8.91 -4.02
CA ASN A 30 -1.22 8.56 -4.98
C ASN A 30 -1.34 7.11 -5.45
N ASP A 31 -1.55 6.18 -4.52
CA ASP A 31 -1.20 4.78 -4.75
C ASP A 31 -2.38 3.87 -5.12
N VAL A 32 -3.64 4.31 -5.00
CA VAL A 32 -4.79 3.47 -5.38
C VAL A 32 -4.84 3.19 -6.90
N ALA A 33 -4.18 4.03 -7.69
CA ALA A 33 -3.96 3.79 -9.11
C ALA A 33 -3.22 2.48 -9.38
N ASN A 34 -2.37 2.01 -8.45
CA ASN A 34 -1.61 0.78 -8.57
C ASN A 34 -2.52 -0.47 -8.63
N SER A 35 -3.64 -0.44 -7.89
CA SER A 35 -4.57 -1.57 -7.80
C SER A 35 -5.70 -1.50 -8.83
N PHE A 36 -6.25 -0.31 -9.07
CA PHE A 36 -7.45 -0.14 -9.88
C PHE A 36 -7.24 0.57 -11.23
N GLY A 37 -6.04 1.09 -11.51
CA GLY A 37 -5.73 1.77 -12.77
C GLY A 37 -6.01 0.89 -13.99
N THR A 38 -5.63 -0.40 -13.91
CA THR A 38 -5.87 -1.36 -15.00
C THR A 38 -7.37 -1.64 -15.22
N SER A 39 -8.14 -1.77 -14.13
CA SER A 39 -9.58 -2.09 -14.18
C SER A 39 -10.43 -0.92 -14.66
N VAL A 40 -10.02 0.31 -14.33
CA VAL A 40 -10.66 1.54 -14.80
C VAL A 40 -10.26 1.84 -16.25
N GLY A 41 -8.98 1.68 -16.58
CA GLY A 41 -8.45 1.88 -17.94
C GLY A 41 -9.03 0.90 -18.96
N SER A 42 -9.23 -0.37 -18.58
CA SER A 42 -9.91 -1.38 -19.41
C SER A 42 -11.42 -1.18 -19.50
N LYS A 43 -11.99 -0.17 -18.83
CA LYS A 43 -13.44 0.10 -18.72
C LYS A 43 -14.23 -1.03 -18.09
N VAL A 44 -13.58 -1.91 -17.34
CA VAL A 44 -14.23 -2.98 -16.56
C VAL A 44 -14.96 -2.40 -15.34
N LEU A 45 -14.34 -1.39 -14.70
CA LEU A 45 -14.94 -0.66 -13.58
C LEU A 45 -15.07 0.82 -13.91
N THR A 46 -16.16 1.42 -13.46
CA THR A 46 -16.22 2.88 -13.35
C THR A 46 -15.35 3.34 -12.19
N LEU A 47 -14.83 4.56 -12.28
CA LEU A 47 -13.99 5.16 -11.24
C LEU A 47 -14.71 5.24 -9.87
N LYS A 48 -16.03 5.48 -9.84
CA LYS A 48 -16.81 5.44 -8.60
C LYS A 48 -16.86 4.04 -7.98
N GLN A 49 -17.03 3.00 -8.79
CA GLN A 49 -17.04 1.61 -8.32
C GLN A 49 -15.66 1.20 -7.81
N ALA A 50 -14.61 1.55 -8.53
CA ALA A 50 -13.23 1.32 -8.10
C ALA A 50 -12.94 1.99 -6.75
N CYS A 51 -13.31 3.26 -6.56
CA CYS A 51 -13.13 3.94 -5.26
C CYS A 51 -13.87 3.24 -4.11
N PHE A 52 -15.09 2.75 -4.35
CA PHE A 52 -15.87 2.06 -3.32
C PHE A 52 -15.24 0.73 -2.91
N ILE A 53 -14.87 -0.10 -3.89
CA ILE A 53 -14.22 -1.39 -3.63
C ILE A 53 -12.86 -1.16 -2.95
N ALA A 54 -12.05 -0.24 -3.48
CA ALA A 54 -10.75 0.10 -2.91
C ALA A 54 -10.87 0.52 -1.44
N SER A 55 -11.83 1.39 -1.08
CA SER A 55 -11.99 1.84 0.31
C SER A 55 -12.23 0.67 1.27
N ILE A 56 -13.05 -0.31 0.88
CA ILE A 56 -13.33 -1.48 1.73
C ILE A 56 -12.07 -2.31 1.90
N PHE A 57 -11.40 -2.66 0.80
CA PHE A 57 -10.25 -3.56 0.85
C PHE A 57 -9.00 -2.91 1.43
N GLU A 58 -8.73 -1.64 1.15
CA GLU A 58 -7.62 -0.88 1.75
C GLU A 58 -7.79 -0.78 3.26
N VAL A 59 -8.99 -0.42 3.75
CA VAL A 59 -9.28 -0.36 5.20
C VAL A 59 -9.17 -1.75 5.83
N ALA A 60 -9.72 -2.78 5.19
CA ALA A 60 -9.63 -4.15 5.68
C ALA A 60 -8.17 -4.62 5.77
N GLY A 61 -7.36 -4.35 4.74
CA GLY A 61 -5.93 -4.66 4.72
C GLY A 61 -5.19 -3.95 5.83
N ALA A 62 -5.43 -2.64 5.97
CA ALA A 62 -4.83 -1.81 7.00
C ALA A 62 -5.08 -2.37 8.41
N VAL A 63 -6.33 -2.77 8.69
CA VAL A 63 -6.73 -3.31 10.00
C VAL A 63 -6.24 -4.72 10.23
N LEU A 64 -6.35 -5.62 9.25
CA LEU A 64 -6.11 -7.05 9.44
C LEU A 64 -4.63 -7.44 9.40
N ILE A 65 -3.83 -6.80 8.55
CA ILE A 65 -2.42 -7.16 8.36
C ILE A 65 -1.45 -6.00 8.60
N GLY A 66 -1.95 -4.76 8.66
CA GLY A 66 -1.11 -3.57 8.80
C GLY A 66 -0.31 -3.48 10.10
N ALA A 67 -0.78 -4.11 11.18
CA ALA A 67 -0.05 -4.15 12.45
C ALA A 67 1.37 -4.75 12.30
N ARG A 68 1.48 -5.87 11.58
CA ARG A 68 2.74 -6.61 11.41
C ARG A 68 3.75 -5.83 10.56
N VAL A 69 3.27 -5.15 9.52
CA VAL A 69 4.11 -4.37 8.62
C VAL A 69 4.57 -3.08 9.29
N SER A 70 3.68 -2.39 10.00
CA SER A 70 3.98 -1.18 10.81
C SER A 70 5.10 -1.44 11.81
N ASP A 71 5.07 -2.62 12.45
CA ASP A 71 6.10 -3.00 13.41
C ASP A 71 7.48 -3.22 12.76
N THR A 72 7.50 -3.55 11.46
CA THR A 72 8.72 -3.70 10.66
C THR A 72 9.29 -2.34 10.23
N VAL A 73 8.44 -1.40 9.79
CA VAL A 73 8.87 -0.03 9.43
C VAL A 73 9.49 0.68 10.63
N ARG A 74 8.88 0.55 11.81
CA ARG A 74 9.37 1.19 13.05
C ARG A 74 10.76 0.72 13.47
N LYS A 75 11.02 -0.59 13.45
CA LYS A 75 12.28 -1.18 13.96
C LYS A 75 13.35 -1.35 12.89
N GLY A 76 12.93 -1.37 11.62
CA GLY A 76 13.79 -1.82 10.54
C GLY A 76 14.72 -0.75 9.98
N ILE A 77 14.53 0.52 10.36
CA ILE A 77 15.24 1.65 9.74
C ILE A 77 16.17 2.33 10.74
N ILE A 78 15.69 2.62 11.95
CA ILE A 78 16.47 3.27 13.01
C ILE A 78 17.04 2.25 14.00
N ASP A 79 18.29 2.46 14.45
CA ASP A 79 18.84 1.68 15.56
C ASP A 79 18.34 2.23 16.89
N ILE A 80 17.37 1.52 17.50
CA ILE A 80 16.73 1.89 18.76
C ILE A 80 17.76 2.20 19.86
N ASN A 81 18.86 1.45 19.92
CA ASN A 81 19.84 1.61 21.00
C ASN A 81 20.61 2.93 20.91
N SER A 82 20.78 3.46 19.70
CA SER A 82 21.47 4.72 19.47
C SER A 82 20.71 5.93 20.03
N PHE A 83 19.39 5.79 20.23
CA PHE A 83 18.51 6.84 20.73
C PHE A 83 18.19 6.73 22.22
N ASN A 84 18.77 5.77 22.95
CA ASN A 84 18.57 5.66 24.40
C ASN A 84 19.07 6.91 25.12
N GLY A 85 18.24 7.52 25.96
CA GLY A 85 18.54 8.79 26.62
C GLY A 85 18.35 10.03 25.74
N THR A 86 17.89 9.87 24.49
CA THR A 86 17.54 10.95 23.56
C THR A 86 16.15 10.70 22.95
N GLU A 87 15.20 10.29 23.79
CA GLU A 87 13.86 9.88 23.37
C GLU A 87 13.10 11.02 22.65
N GLU A 88 13.32 12.26 23.07
CA GLU A 88 12.78 13.45 22.42
C GLU A 88 13.21 13.55 20.93
N TYR A 89 14.49 13.31 20.63
CA TYR A 89 14.99 13.34 19.26
C TYR A 89 14.37 12.24 18.40
N ALA A 90 14.04 11.08 18.98
CA ALA A 90 13.31 10.03 18.27
C ALA A 90 11.85 10.42 17.98
N MET A 91 11.19 11.16 18.88
CA MET A 91 9.84 11.70 18.66
C MET A 91 9.84 12.76 17.56
N VAL A 92 10.72 13.75 17.64
CA VAL A 92 10.85 14.82 16.63
C VAL A 92 11.32 14.26 15.29
N GLY A 93 12.19 13.25 15.30
CA GLY A 93 12.60 12.51 14.10
C GLY A 93 11.42 11.82 13.42
N SER A 94 10.56 11.13 14.19
CA SER A 94 9.34 10.50 13.68
C SER A 94 8.37 11.53 13.09
N LEU A 95 8.22 12.69 13.75
CA LEU A 95 7.42 13.81 13.25
C LEU A 95 7.97 14.37 11.92
N SER A 96 9.30 14.51 11.84
CA SER A 96 10.00 14.97 10.65
C SER A 96 9.85 14.00 9.49
N ALA A 97 9.91 12.69 9.75
CA ALA A 97 9.67 11.65 8.76
C ALA A 97 8.23 11.71 8.21
N LEU A 98 7.23 11.85 9.09
CA LEU A 98 5.84 12.05 8.67
C LEU A 98 5.68 13.30 7.81
N THR A 99 6.28 14.41 8.23
CA THR A 99 6.19 15.69 7.50
C THR A 99 6.81 15.59 6.11
N GLY A 100 8.08 15.15 6.03
CA GLY A 100 8.80 15.06 4.76
C GLY A 100 8.12 14.13 3.76
N THR A 101 7.64 12.99 4.25
CA THR A 101 6.91 12.02 3.42
C THR A 101 5.57 12.58 2.95
N SER A 102 4.81 13.23 3.83
CA SER A 102 3.52 13.84 3.51
C SER A 102 3.66 14.92 2.43
N VAL A 103 4.60 15.85 2.63
CA VAL A 103 4.84 16.95 1.69
C VAL A 103 5.23 16.39 0.33
N TRP A 104 6.18 15.46 0.28
CA TRP A 104 6.62 14.86 -0.98
C TRP A 104 5.50 14.12 -1.71
N LEU A 105 4.71 13.29 -1.00
CA LEU A 105 3.59 12.57 -1.62
C LEU A 105 2.51 13.51 -2.14
N LEU A 106 2.14 14.55 -1.40
CA LEU A 106 1.15 15.53 -1.84
C LEU A 106 1.63 16.31 -3.06
N VAL A 107 2.91 16.71 -3.09
CA VAL A 107 3.52 17.40 -4.23
C VAL A 107 3.55 16.48 -5.46
N ALA A 108 4.00 15.23 -5.31
CA ALA A 108 4.00 14.26 -6.41
C ALA A 108 2.59 14.00 -6.94
N THR A 109 1.61 13.84 -6.04
CA THR A 109 0.19 13.68 -6.39
C THR A 109 -0.36 14.91 -7.11
N PHE A 110 0.06 16.11 -6.73
CA PHE A 110 -0.31 17.34 -7.41
C PHE A 110 0.14 17.38 -8.87
N PHE A 111 1.33 16.85 -9.15
CA PHE A 111 1.84 16.67 -10.51
C PHE A 111 1.35 15.39 -11.19
N ASN A 112 0.42 14.65 -10.57
CA ASN A 112 -0.10 13.35 -11.02
C ASN A 112 1.00 12.30 -11.27
N LEU A 113 2.09 12.37 -10.50
CA LEU A 113 3.20 11.43 -10.58
C LEU A 113 2.95 10.25 -9.62
N PRO A 114 2.92 9.00 -10.11
CA PRO A 114 2.89 7.82 -9.24
C PRO A 114 4.28 7.64 -8.62
N VAL A 115 4.38 7.78 -7.30
CA VAL A 115 5.63 7.66 -6.55
C VAL A 115 5.43 6.73 -5.36
N SER A 116 6.49 6.08 -4.90
CA SER A 116 6.37 5.14 -3.79
C SER A 116 6.38 5.83 -2.42
N GLY A 117 5.28 5.70 -1.67
CA GLY A 117 5.21 6.13 -0.27
C GLY A 117 6.25 5.43 0.62
N THR A 118 6.48 4.14 0.42
CA THR A 118 7.43 3.33 1.22
C THR A 118 8.88 3.81 1.05
N HIS A 119 9.32 4.11 -0.17
CA HIS A 119 10.66 4.69 -0.39
C HIS A 119 10.77 6.06 0.29
N SER A 120 9.70 6.84 0.24
CA SER A 120 9.64 8.19 0.80
C SER A 120 9.78 8.18 2.33
N VAL A 121 9.03 7.31 3.03
CA VAL A 121 9.14 7.21 4.50
C VAL A 121 10.46 6.61 4.95
N VAL A 122 10.98 5.60 4.24
CA VAL A 122 12.28 5.00 4.56
C VAL A 122 13.39 6.02 4.38
N GLY A 123 13.36 6.79 3.28
CA GLY A 123 14.30 7.86 3.02
C GLY A 123 14.24 8.98 4.07
N ALA A 124 13.04 9.44 4.43
CA ALA A 124 12.86 10.48 5.44
C ALA A 124 13.30 10.02 6.84
N THR A 125 12.98 8.76 7.19
CA THR A 125 13.39 8.14 8.45
C THR A 125 14.91 7.99 8.54
N MET A 126 15.54 7.53 7.46
CA MET A 126 17.00 7.46 7.37
C MET A 126 17.64 8.85 7.44
N GLY A 127 17.03 9.85 6.78
CA GLY A 127 17.49 11.23 6.78
C GLY A 127 17.59 11.80 8.19
N PHE A 128 16.53 11.69 9.01
CA PHE A 128 16.62 12.19 10.39
C PHE A 128 17.58 11.35 11.23
N ALA A 129 17.64 10.03 11.02
CA ALA A 129 18.54 9.17 11.80
C ALA A 129 20.01 9.53 11.58
N LEU A 130 20.38 9.84 10.33
CA LEU A 130 21.70 10.34 9.97
C LEU A 130 21.99 11.72 10.57
N VAL A 131 20.99 12.61 10.66
CA VAL A 131 21.16 13.95 11.25
C VAL A 131 21.29 13.86 12.78
N ALA A 132 20.46 13.05 13.43
CA ALA A 132 20.38 12.97 14.88
C ALA A 132 21.52 12.13 15.50
N GLN A 133 21.89 11.03 14.86
CA GLN A 133 22.81 10.03 15.42
C GLN A 133 23.92 9.60 14.45
N SER A 134 24.11 10.33 13.35
CA SER A 134 25.11 10.02 12.31
C SER A 134 24.95 8.60 11.73
N LEU A 135 26.04 7.96 11.29
CA LEU A 135 25.99 6.62 10.68
C LEU A 135 25.50 5.52 11.64
N HIS A 136 25.61 5.75 12.95
CA HIS A 136 25.18 4.82 13.99
C HIS A 136 23.66 4.82 14.21
N GLY A 137 22.95 5.86 13.77
CA GLY A 137 21.49 5.95 13.88
C GLY A 137 20.73 4.99 12.95
N VAL A 138 21.40 4.42 11.95
CA VAL A 138 20.76 3.63 10.88
C VAL A 138 21.11 2.16 11.00
N GLN A 139 20.10 1.29 10.94
CA GLN A 139 20.31 -0.15 10.93
C GLN A 139 20.65 -0.67 9.52
N TRP A 140 21.91 -0.48 9.10
CA TRP A 140 22.39 -0.81 7.74
C TRP A 140 22.07 -2.22 7.25
N LYS A 141 22.12 -3.22 8.14
CA LYS A 141 21.79 -4.62 7.80
C LYS A 141 20.32 -4.78 7.42
N THR A 142 19.42 -4.09 8.09
CA THR A 142 17.99 -4.18 7.79
C THR A 142 17.63 -3.30 6.60
N PHE A 143 18.21 -2.10 6.51
CA PHE A 143 18.11 -1.27 5.32
C PHE A 143 18.56 -2.01 4.06
N GLY A 144 19.70 -2.71 4.09
CA GLY A 144 20.18 -3.49 2.95
C GLY A 144 19.21 -4.59 2.50
N LYS A 145 18.48 -5.21 3.44
CA LYS A 145 17.41 -6.18 3.10
C LYS A 145 16.20 -5.50 2.45
N ILE A 146 15.83 -4.31 2.93
CA ILE A 146 14.73 -3.50 2.37
C ILE A 146 15.12 -3.04 0.95
N ALA A 147 16.29 -2.45 0.77
CA ALA A 147 16.79 -2.03 -0.53
C ALA A 147 16.91 -3.20 -1.50
N GLY A 148 17.36 -4.37 -1.02
CA GLY A 148 17.38 -5.60 -1.81
C GLY A 148 15.99 -6.03 -2.28
N SER A 149 14.95 -5.91 -1.44
CA SER A 149 13.58 -6.27 -1.84
C SER A 149 13.01 -5.32 -2.88
N TRP A 150 13.40 -4.03 -2.88
CA TRP A 150 12.99 -3.07 -3.90
C TRP A 150 13.47 -3.41 -5.31
N VAL A 151 14.60 -4.11 -5.43
CA VAL A 151 15.11 -4.60 -6.72
C VAL A 151 14.53 -5.96 -7.05
N VAL A 152 14.51 -6.88 -6.09
CA VAL A 152 14.08 -8.26 -6.30
C VAL A 152 12.58 -8.35 -6.59
N SER A 153 11.73 -7.56 -5.93
CA SER A 153 10.28 -7.64 -6.08
C SER A 153 9.80 -7.30 -7.49
N PRO A 154 10.19 -6.16 -8.13
CA PRO A 154 9.81 -5.87 -9.51
C PRO A 154 10.35 -6.89 -10.52
N LEU A 155 11.57 -7.39 -10.31
CA LEU A 155 12.18 -8.41 -11.17
C LEU A 155 11.40 -9.73 -11.11
N LEU A 156 11.09 -10.20 -9.90
CA LEU A 156 10.29 -11.42 -9.71
C LEU A 156 8.86 -11.23 -10.23
N SER A 157 8.21 -10.09 -9.99
CA SER A 157 6.88 -9.83 -10.52
C SER A 157 6.88 -9.80 -12.04
N GLY A 158 7.89 -9.19 -12.68
CA GLY A 158 8.05 -9.17 -14.13
C GLY A 158 8.28 -10.56 -14.71
N LEU A 159 9.13 -11.39 -14.07
CA LEU A 159 9.38 -12.77 -14.46
C LEU A 159 8.11 -13.62 -14.35
N ILE A 160 7.45 -13.61 -13.20
CA ILE A 160 6.23 -14.38 -12.94
C ILE A 160 5.11 -13.95 -13.87
N SER A 161 4.89 -12.63 -14.05
CA SER A 161 3.88 -12.11 -14.97
C SER A 161 4.15 -12.54 -16.41
N SER A 162 5.41 -12.48 -16.86
CA SER A 162 5.81 -12.94 -18.19
C SER A 162 5.55 -14.45 -18.38
N LEU A 163 5.92 -15.27 -17.38
CA LEU A 163 5.69 -16.71 -17.42
C LEU A 163 4.19 -17.05 -17.45
N LEU A 164 3.39 -16.39 -16.62
CA LEU A 164 1.93 -16.58 -16.58
C LEU A 164 1.28 -16.14 -17.90
N PHE A 165 1.67 -14.98 -18.44
CA PHE A 165 1.16 -14.52 -19.73
C PHE A 165 1.55 -15.46 -20.87
N MET A 166 2.79 -15.96 -20.90
CA MET A 166 3.22 -16.95 -21.90
C MET A 166 2.42 -18.26 -21.78
N LEU A 167 2.12 -18.69 -20.55
CA LEU A 167 1.29 -19.87 -20.29
C LEU A 167 -0.14 -19.67 -20.80
N VAL A 168 -0.80 -18.58 -20.42
CA VAL A 168 -2.16 -18.22 -20.88
C VAL A 168 -2.17 -18.08 -22.39
N ARG A 169 -1.16 -17.43 -22.98
CA ARG A 169 -1.04 -17.27 -24.43
C ARG A 169 -0.93 -18.60 -25.16
N ARG A 170 -0.17 -19.55 -24.62
CA ARG A 170 0.06 -20.87 -25.24
C ARG A 170 -1.14 -21.81 -25.07
N ILE A 171 -1.77 -21.80 -23.90
CA ILE A 171 -2.80 -22.76 -23.52
C ILE A 171 -4.20 -22.29 -23.94
N ILE A 172 -4.47 -20.98 -23.89
CA ILE A 172 -5.80 -20.40 -24.15
C ILE A 172 -5.79 -19.61 -25.45
N LEU A 173 -5.00 -18.53 -25.53
CA LEU A 173 -5.17 -17.53 -26.60
C LEU A 173 -4.77 -18.01 -28.01
N ARG A 174 -3.91 -19.03 -28.13
CA ARG A 174 -3.48 -19.60 -29.42
C ARG A 174 -4.26 -20.85 -29.84
N LYS A 175 -5.27 -21.27 -29.09
CA LYS A 175 -6.12 -22.41 -29.48
C LYS A 175 -7.12 -21.98 -30.57
N PRO A 176 -7.59 -22.92 -31.41
CA PRO A 176 -8.57 -22.63 -32.46
C PRO A 176 -9.87 -22.03 -31.89
N GLU A 177 -10.27 -22.50 -30.70
CA GLU A 177 -11.41 -21.98 -29.93
C GLU A 177 -10.94 -21.48 -28.55
N PRO A 178 -10.44 -20.23 -28.45
CA PRO A 178 -9.91 -19.67 -27.21
C PRO A 178 -10.95 -19.61 -26.09
N PHE A 179 -12.22 -19.42 -26.45
CA PHE A 179 -13.32 -19.30 -25.49
C PHE A 179 -13.56 -20.61 -24.71
N GLU A 180 -13.65 -21.75 -25.40
CA GLU A 180 -13.82 -23.05 -24.73
C GLU A 180 -12.61 -23.45 -23.90
N ALA A 181 -11.40 -23.17 -24.40
CA ALA A 181 -10.17 -23.38 -23.65
C ALA A 181 -10.15 -22.52 -22.38
N GLY A 182 -10.57 -21.26 -22.48
CA GLY A 182 -10.76 -20.37 -21.34
C GLY A 182 -11.74 -20.94 -20.31
N LEU A 183 -12.90 -21.44 -20.76
CA LEU A 183 -13.91 -22.11 -19.92
C LEU A 183 -13.38 -23.34 -19.18
N LYS A 184 -12.48 -24.12 -19.78
CA LYS A 184 -11.89 -25.31 -19.15
C LYS A 184 -10.82 -24.97 -18.11
N PHE A 185 -10.03 -23.92 -18.33
CA PHE A 185 -8.95 -23.51 -17.41
C PHE A 185 -9.41 -22.54 -16.33
N LEU A 186 -10.57 -21.93 -16.53
CA LEU A 186 -11.26 -21.08 -15.58
C LEU A 186 -11.39 -21.63 -14.16
N PRO A 187 -11.88 -22.86 -13.94
CA PRO A 187 -12.05 -23.40 -12.60
C PRO A 187 -10.70 -23.53 -11.90
N LEU A 188 -9.61 -23.75 -12.63
CA LEU A 188 -8.26 -23.80 -12.06
C LEU A 188 -7.78 -22.39 -11.67
N PHE A 189 -7.91 -21.39 -12.54
CA PHE A 189 -7.55 -20.02 -12.20
C PHE A 189 -8.40 -19.48 -11.07
N TYR A 190 -9.71 -19.77 -11.08
CA TYR A 190 -10.63 -19.42 -10.02
C TYR A 190 -10.27 -20.18 -8.77
N ALA A 191 -10.05 -21.49 -8.80
CA ALA A 191 -9.66 -22.25 -7.60
C ALA A 191 -8.32 -21.79 -7.06
N PHE A 192 -7.32 -21.44 -7.87
CA PHE A 192 -6.04 -20.92 -7.38
C PHE A 192 -6.22 -19.53 -6.77
N THR A 193 -6.85 -18.62 -7.51
CA THR A 193 -7.10 -17.24 -7.08
C THR A 193 -7.98 -17.26 -5.84
N ILE A 194 -9.12 -17.96 -5.87
CA ILE A 194 -10.00 -18.21 -4.72
C ILE A 194 -9.25 -18.97 -3.62
N THR A 195 -8.40 -19.97 -3.82
CA THR A 195 -7.71 -20.62 -2.67
C THR A 195 -6.76 -19.66 -1.97
N VAL A 196 -5.98 -18.89 -2.73
CA VAL A 196 -5.13 -17.81 -2.20
C VAL A 196 -5.99 -16.73 -1.51
N ASN A 197 -7.17 -16.43 -2.07
CA ASN A 197 -8.02 -15.31 -1.67
C ASN A 197 -9.06 -15.64 -0.57
N PHE A 198 -9.59 -16.85 -0.56
CA PHE A 198 -10.62 -17.36 0.34
C PHE A 198 -10.00 -17.66 1.69
N PHE A 199 -8.73 -18.08 1.74
CA PHE A 199 -7.95 -18.10 2.98
C PHE A 199 -7.76 -16.69 3.59
N SER A 200 -7.81 -15.63 2.76
CA SER A 200 -7.53 -14.26 3.19
C SER A 200 -8.78 -13.42 3.54
N VAL A 201 -9.98 -13.76 3.05
CA VAL A 201 -11.11 -12.79 3.09
C VAL A 201 -12.48 -13.36 3.48
N PHE A 202 -12.84 -14.64 3.26
CA PHE A 202 -14.15 -15.23 3.62
C PHE A 202 -15.35 -14.25 3.85
N TYR A 203 -15.87 -13.54 2.84
CA TYR A 203 -17.34 -13.37 2.61
C TYR A 203 -17.73 -12.46 1.41
N LYS A 204 -18.32 -13.10 0.39
CA LYS A 204 -19.32 -12.68 -0.64
C LYS A 204 -19.10 -11.44 -1.56
N GLY A 205 -19.41 -11.65 -2.85
CA GLY A 205 -19.34 -10.66 -3.95
C GLY A 205 -20.69 -10.36 -4.66
N SER A 206 -20.66 -9.71 -5.83
CA SER A 206 -21.77 -9.67 -6.83
C SER A 206 -21.35 -9.07 -8.20
N HIS A 207 -22.23 -9.24 -9.20
CA HIS A 207 -22.03 -9.09 -10.67
C HIS A 207 -22.20 -7.66 -11.25
N THR A 208 -21.51 -7.32 -12.35
CA THR A 208 -22.02 -6.33 -13.34
C THR A 208 -21.43 -6.45 -14.76
N ARG A 209 -22.16 -5.92 -15.74
CA ARG A 209 -22.04 -6.02 -17.21
C ARG A 209 -20.90 -5.20 -17.82
N CYS A 210 -20.40 -5.68 -18.96
CA CYS A 210 -19.21 -5.22 -19.69
C CYS A 210 -19.57 -4.87 -21.15
N LEU A 211 -18.91 -3.84 -21.70
CA LEU A 211 -18.76 -3.55 -23.13
C LEU A 211 -17.25 -3.39 -23.41
N ILE A 212 -16.61 -4.41 -24.00
CA ILE A 212 -15.19 -4.39 -24.40
C ILE A 212 -15.04 -5.11 -25.75
N THR A 213 -14.09 -4.63 -26.55
CA THR A 213 -13.69 -5.00 -27.92
C THR A 213 -12.86 -6.28 -28.05
N ASP A 214 -12.95 -7.20 -27.08
CA ASP A 214 -12.55 -8.60 -27.25
C ASP A 214 -13.77 -9.41 -27.72
N GLU A 215 -13.58 -10.64 -28.21
CA GLU A 215 -14.72 -11.51 -28.52
C GLU A 215 -15.64 -11.59 -27.28
N PRO A 216 -16.93 -11.20 -27.38
CA PRO A 216 -17.71 -10.63 -26.27
C PRO A 216 -17.95 -11.58 -25.08
N LYS A 217 -17.68 -12.87 -25.26
CA LYS A 217 -17.80 -13.89 -24.21
C LYS A 217 -16.48 -14.11 -23.44
N THR A 218 -15.32 -13.98 -24.10
CA THR A 218 -13.99 -14.16 -23.50
C THR A 218 -13.59 -12.94 -22.66
N GLY A 219 -13.85 -11.72 -23.15
CA GLY A 219 -13.54 -10.48 -22.40
C GLY A 219 -14.33 -10.34 -21.09
N ARG A 220 -15.58 -10.83 -21.06
CA ARG A 220 -16.44 -10.81 -19.86
C ARG A 220 -15.85 -11.64 -18.72
N LEU A 221 -15.05 -12.64 -19.05
CA LEU A 221 -14.49 -13.55 -18.10
C LEU A 221 -13.25 -12.99 -17.40
N PHE A 222 -12.34 -12.44 -18.21
CA PHE A 222 -11.15 -11.78 -17.71
C PHE A 222 -11.49 -10.51 -16.92
N ALA A 223 -12.59 -9.82 -17.27
CA ALA A 223 -13.11 -8.69 -16.50
C ALA A 223 -13.41 -9.05 -15.02
N PHE A 224 -14.06 -10.19 -14.75
CA PHE A 224 -14.32 -10.60 -13.36
C PHE A 224 -13.02 -10.93 -12.61
N LEU A 225 -12.08 -11.62 -13.26
CA LEU A 225 -10.75 -11.90 -12.70
C LEU A 225 -10.01 -10.61 -12.37
N GLN A 226 -10.07 -9.62 -13.25
CA GLN A 226 -9.40 -8.33 -13.08
C GLN A 226 -9.94 -7.56 -11.86
N ILE A 227 -11.27 -7.59 -11.63
CA ILE A 227 -11.87 -6.99 -10.43
C ILE A 227 -11.39 -7.71 -9.15
N LEU A 228 -11.34 -9.04 -9.20
CA LEU A 228 -10.91 -9.85 -8.06
C LEU A 228 -9.43 -9.62 -7.73
N THR A 229 -8.55 -9.58 -8.73
CA THR A 229 -7.12 -9.30 -8.52
C THR A 229 -6.88 -7.86 -8.07
N ALA A 230 -7.61 -6.87 -8.62
CA ALA A 230 -7.54 -5.47 -8.19
C ALA A 230 -7.96 -5.29 -6.71
N SER A 231 -9.01 -6.00 -6.27
CA SER A 231 -9.46 -6.00 -4.87
C SER A 231 -8.38 -6.55 -3.93
N PHE A 232 -7.68 -7.61 -4.35
CA PHE A 232 -6.56 -8.16 -3.60
C PHE A 232 -5.33 -7.27 -3.59
N GLY A 233 -5.03 -6.64 -4.72
CA GLY A 233 -4.00 -5.60 -4.80
C GLY A 233 -4.27 -4.52 -3.76
N ALA A 234 -5.50 -4.03 -3.68
CA ALA A 234 -5.91 -3.01 -2.71
C ALA A 234 -5.87 -3.48 -1.25
N PHE A 235 -6.20 -4.75 -0.99
CA PHE A 235 -6.07 -5.32 0.35
C PHE A 235 -4.61 -5.41 0.80
N ALA A 236 -3.74 -5.99 -0.05
CA ALA A 236 -2.33 -6.10 0.24
C ALA A 236 -1.68 -4.71 0.36
N HIS A 237 -2.09 -3.79 -0.49
CA HIS A 237 -1.68 -2.40 -0.49
C HIS A 237 -2.05 -1.70 0.81
N GLY A 238 -3.32 -1.71 1.23
CA GLY A 238 -3.74 -1.05 2.47
C GLY A 238 -3.03 -1.60 3.70
N GLY A 239 -2.77 -2.90 3.72
CA GLY A 239 -1.96 -3.54 4.75
C GLY A 239 -0.49 -3.11 4.76
N ASN A 240 0.13 -2.99 3.59
CA ASN A 240 1.51 -2.59 3.48
C ASN A 240 1.68 -1.09 3.74
N ASP A 241 0.82 -0.25 3.17
CA ASP A 241 1.09 1.18 3.07
C ASP A 241 0.52 1.98 4.25
N VAL A 242 -0.44 1.44 5.00
CA VAL A 242 -0.80 2.03 6.31
C VAL A 242 0.41 2.06 7.26
N SER A 243 1.37 1.16 7.08
CA SER A 243 2.59 1.14 7.87
C SER A 243 3.46 2.37 7.70
N ASN A 244 3.36 3.04 6.55
CA ASN A 244 4.16 4.23 6.24
C ASN A 244 3.76 5.42 7.11
N CYS A 245 2.48 5.54 7.48
CA CYS A 245 2.02 6.57 8.42
C CYS A 245 1.95 6.07 9.86
N ILE A 246 1.53 4.83 10.08
CA ILE A 246 1.34 4.29 11.44
C ILE A 246 2.66 3.90 12.10
N GLY A 247 3.68 3.47 11.35
CA GLY A 247 4.99 3.13 11.91
C GLY A 247 5.64 4.30 12.67
N PRO A 248 5.82 5.48 12.05
CA PRO A 248 6.32 6.66 12.74
C PRO A 248 5.35 7.17 13.82
N LEU A 249 4.04 7.15 13.57
CA LEU A 249 3.03 7.61 14.54
C LEU A 249 3.03 6.76 15.82
N ILE A 250 3.11 5.44 15.71
CA ILE A 250 3.13 4.59 16.89
C ILE A 250 4.46 4.72 17.64
N SER A 251 5.55 4.99 16.92
CA SER A 251 6.85 5.28 17.54
C SER A 251 6.75 6.49 18.48
N LEU A 252 6.29 7.64 17.97
CA LEU A 252 6.17 8.85 18.78
C LEU A 252 5.10 8.72 19.88
N TRP A 253 3.97 8.07 19.60
CA TRP A 253 2.90 7.87 20.58
C TRP A 253 3.33 6.97 21.75
N THR A 254 4.09 5.91 21.46
CA THR A 254 4.60 5.01 22.50
C THR A 254 5.61 5.73 23.37
N ILE A 255 6.57 6.45 22.77
CA ILE A 255 7.59 7.18 23.53
C ILE A 255 6.94 8.20 24.47
N TYR A 256 5.92 8.92 24.00
CA TYR A 256 5.16 9.85 24.84
C TYR A 256 4.49 9.14 26.04
N TRP A 257 3.90 7.96 25.82
CA TRP A 257 3.13 7.29 26.86
C TRP A 257 3.98 6.51 27.86
N THR A 258 5.12 5.96 27.42
CA THR A 258 5.98 5.10 28.24
C THR A 258 7.28 5.75 28.67
N GLY A 259 7.68 6.86 28.04
CA GLY A 259 9.00 7.48 28.24
C GLY A 259 10.16 6.68 27.64
N GLU A 260 9.87 5.60 26.90
CA GLU A 260 10.86 4.62 26.43
C GLU A 260 10.67 4.26 24.95
N ILE A 261 11.76 3.95 24.26
CA ILE A 261 11.74 3.43 22.89
C ILE A 261 11.57 1.91 22.92
N ALA A 262 10.33 1.45 23.06
CA ALA A 262 10.03 0.03 23.22
C ALA A 262 10.37 -0.82 21.99
N GLN A 263 11.04 -1.97 22.16
CA GLN A 263 11.34 -2.88 21.03
C GLN A 263 10.13 -3.63 20.48
N LYS A 264 9.04 -3.77 21.24
CA LYS A 264 7.77 -4.31 20.77
C LYS A 264 6.65 -3.41 21.22
N VAL A 265 5.76 -3.08 20.30
CA VAL A 265 4.62 -2.21 20.57
C VAL A 265 3.39 -2.90 20.01
N ALA A 266 2.40 -3.10 20.86
CA ALA A 266 1.08 -3.52 20.41
C ALA A 266 0.40 -2.31 19.77
N ILE A 267 0.10 -2.39 18.47
CA ILE A 267 -0.57 -1.32 17.75
C ILE A 267 -2.08 -1.47 17.97
N PRO A 268 -2.74 -0.49 18.61
CA PRO A 268 -4.18 -0.52 18.78
C PRO A 268 -4.89 -0.55 17.42
N VAL A 269 -5.93 -1.38 17.31
CA VAL A 269 -6.71 -1.54 16.06
C VAL A 269 -7.31 -0.21 15.59
N TRP A 270 -7.69 0.68 16.51
CA TRP A 270 -8.25 1.99 16.16
C TRP A 270 -7.23 2.90 15.45
N ILE A 271 -5.93 2.78 15.74
CA ILE A 271 -4.87 3.55 15.04
C ILE A 271 -4.71 3.05 13.59
N LEU A 272 -4.83 1.74 13.38
CA LEU A 272 -4.83 1.17 12.03
C LEU A 272 -6.08 1.58 11.25
N LEU A 273 -7.24 1.57 11.91
CA LEU A 273 -8.49 2.07 11.33
C LEU A 273 -8.38 3.55 10.97
N TYR A 274 -7.77 4.36 11.84
CA TYR A 274 -7.50 5.77 11.60
C TYR A 274 -6.68 5.99 10.32
N GLY A 275 -5.59 5.23 10.15
CA GLY A 275 -4.79 5.26 8.92
C GLY A 275 -5.59 4.80 7.69
N GLY A 276 -6.33 3.69 7.79
CA GLY A 276 -7.16 3.18 6.70
C GLY A 276 -8.26 4.16 6.26
N VAL A 277 -8.89 4.88 7.21
CA VAL A 277 -9.86 5.93 6.92
C VAL A 277 -9.20 7.09 6.19
N GLY A 278 -8.00 7.52 6.63
CA GLY A 278 -7.22 8.54 5.94
C GLY A 278 -6.93 8.18 4.48
N ILE A 279 -6.47 6.95 4.23
CA ILE A 279 -6.26 6.38 2.88
C ILE A 279 -7.55 6.46 2.05
N SER A 280 -8.66 6.01 2.62
CA SER A 280 -9.96 6.05 1.93
C SER A 280 -10.36 7.47 1.56
N ILE A 281 -10.22 8.45 2.45
CA ILE A 281 -10.58 9.84 2.16
C ILE A 281 -9.67 10.41 1.06
N GLY A 282 -8.37 10.16 1.11
CA GLY A 282 -7.41 10.55 0.07
C GLY A 282 -7.78 10.06 -1.32
N LEU A 283 -8.14 8.78 -1.39
CA LEU A 283 -8.64 8.15 -2.60
C LEU A 283 -9.88 8.86 -3.16
N TRP A 284 -10.88 9.12 -2.32
CA TRP A 284 -12.14 9.72 -2.76
C TRP A 284 -11.96 11.17 -3.24
N VAL A 285 -11.09 11.93 -2.58
CA VAL A 285 -10.88 13.36 -2.83
C VAL A 285 -9.95 13.59 -4.02
N TRP A 286 -8.81 12.90 -4.08
CA TRP A 286 -7.75 13.19 -5.06
C TRP A 286 -7.30 11.97 -5.88
N GLY A 287 -7.43 10.75 -5.36
CA GLY A 287 -7.00 9.52 -6.06
C GLY A 287 -7.61 9.33 -7.46
N ARG A 288 -8.79 9.90 -7.69
CA ARG A 288 -9.47 9.89 -8.99
C ARG A 288 -8.63 10.41 -10.15
N ARG A 289 -7.77 11.41 -9.91
CA ARG A 289 -6.94 12.01 -10.97
C ARG A 289 -5.81 11.07 -11.38
N VAL A 290 -5.10 10.52 -10.40
CA VAL A 290 -3.97 9.60 -10.61
C VAL A 290 -4.45 8.29 -11.25
N ILE A 291 -5.60 7.75 -10.81
CA ILE A 291 -6.20 6.54 -11.43
C ILE A 291 -6.45 6.75 -12.92
N LYS A 292 -6.94 7.93 -13.31
CA LYS A 292 -7.22 8.25 -14.71
C LYS A 292 -5.93 8.31 -15.53
N THR A 293 -4.91 9.01 -15.03
CA THR A 293 -3.60 9.10 -15.69
C THR A 293 -2.95 7.73 -15.87
N VAL A 294 -2.95 6.88 -14.84
CA VAL A 294 -2.37 5.53 -14.93
C VAL A 294 -3.18 4.63 -15.89
N GLY A 295 -4.50 4.74 -15.89
CA GLY A 295 -5.39 3.89 -16.69
C GLY A 295 -5.53 4.29 -18.16
N GLU A 296 -5.34 5.58 -18.50
CA GLU A 296 -5.53 6.09 -19.86
C GLU A 296 -4.21 6.43 -20.58
N ASP A 297 -3.19 6.93 -19.86
CA ASP A 297 -2.03 7.58 -20.49
C ASP A 297 -0.77 6.69 -20.59
N LEU A 298 -0.67 5.61 -19.80
CA LEU A 298 0.56 4.79 -19.77
C LEU A 298 0.61 3.73 -20.87
N THR A 299 -0.45 2.91 -21.03
CA THR A 299 -0.56 1.91 -22.12
C THR A 299 -2.03 1.52 -22.35
N PRO A 300 -2.46 1.16 -23.58
CA PRO A 300 -3.78 0.60 -23.80
C PRO A 300 -3.87 -0.81 -23.18
N ILE A 301 -4.69 -0.94 -22.12
CA ILE A 301 -4.87 -2.19 -21.36
C ILE A 301 -6.16 -2.89 -21.79
N THR A 302 -6.05 -4.17 -22.14
CA THR A 302 -7.19 -5.09 -22.35
C THR A 302 -7.39 -5.97 -21.12
N PRO A 303 -8.59 -6.43 -20.76
CA PRO A 303 -8.81 -7.23 -19.54
C PRO A 303 -7.94 -8.49 -19.40
N SER A 304 -7.47 -9.04 -20.52
CA SER A 304 -6.59 -10.22 -20.58
C SER A 304 -5.10 -9.90 -20.36
N ARG A 305 -4.72 -8.63 -20.23
CA ARG A 305 -3.36 -8.12 -20.04
C ARG A 305 -3.29 -7.32 -18.74
#